data_AF-A0A8J6GYD5-F1
#
_entry.id   AF-A0A8J6GYD5-F1
#
_cell.length_a   1.000
_cell.length_b   1.000
_cell.length_c   1.000
_cell.angle_alpha   90.00
_cell.angle_beta   90.00
_cell.angle_gamma   90.00
#
_symmetry.space_group_name_H-M   'P 1'
#
loop_
_entity.id
_entity.type
_entity.pdbx_description
1 polymer ?
#
loop_
_entity_poly.entity_id
_entity_poly.type
_entity_poly.pdbx_seq_one_letter_code
_entity_poly.pdbx_strand_id
1 'polypeptide(L)' 'MSMLRLQKRLASSVLRCGKKKVWLDPNETNEIANANSRQQIRKLIKDGLIIRKPVTYAQVICQALTRTEKWEMEH' A
#
# COMPACT_ATOMS: atom_id res chain seq x y z
N MET A 1 14.56 9.28 -13.16
CA MET A 1 13.64 8.50 -12.30
C MET A 1 13.12 9.40 -11.19
N SER A 2 11.79 9.59 -11.09
CA SER A 2 11.18 10.34 -9.99
C SER A 2 11.11 9.47 -8.73
N MET A 3 11.45 10.04 -7.58
CA MET A 3 11.54 9.29 -6.34
C MET A 3 10.18 9.27 -5.61
N LEU A 4 9.29 8.34 -5.98
CA LEU A 4 7.91 8.23 -5.43
C LEU A 4 7.81 7.70 -3.99
N ARG A 5 8.86 7.87 -3.17
CA ARG A 5 8.89 7.34 -1.79
C ARG A 5 7.83 7.98 -0.90
N LEU A 6 7.58 9.28 -1.08
CA LEU A 6 6.58 10.03 -0.32
C LEU A 6 5.17 9.54 -0.65
N GLN A 7 4.84 9.44 -1.93
CA GLN A 7 3.55 9.01 -2.44
C GLN A 7 3.22 7.61 -1.97
N LYS A 8 4.19 6.69 -2.04
CA LYS A 8 4.00 5.31 -1.57
C LYS A 8 3.75 5.24 -0.05
N ARG A 9 4.37 6.12 0.73
CA ARG A 9 4.11 6.26 2.18
C ARG A 9 2.72 6.82 2.44
N LEU A 10 2.33 7.89 1.77
CA LEU A 10 1.00 8.51 1.94
C LEU A 10 -0.11 7.55 1.51
N ALA A 11 0.02 6.92 0.35
CA ALA A 11 -0.92 5.91 -0.15
C ALA A 11 -1.08 4.73 0.82
N SER A 12 0.02 4.20 1.38
CA SER A 12 -0.05 3.13 2.38
C SER A 12 -0.82 3.52 3.64
N SER A 13 -0.66 4.78 4.09
CA SER A 13 -1.34 5.31 5.27
C SER A 13 -2.83 5.53 5.00
N VAL A 14 -3.18 6.03 3.82
CA VAL A 14 -4.58 6.28 3.41
C VAL A 14 -5.35 4.97 3.19
N LEU A 15 -4.74 4.00 2.53
CA LEU A 15 -5.34 2.68 2.22
C LEU A 15 -5.29 1.68 3.39
N ARG A 16 -4.67 2.07 4.52
CA ARG A 16 -4.42 1.21 5.69
C ARG A 16 -3.80 -0.14 5.28
N CYS A 17 -2.81 -0.11 4.40
CA CYS A 17 -2.15 -1.31 3.88
C CYS A 17 -0.62 -1.15 3.90
N GLY A 18 0.11 -2.25 3.80
CA GLY A 18 1.58 -2.20 3.73
C GLY A 18 2.08 -1.58 2.43
N LYS A 19 3.26 -0.94 2.44
CA LYS A 19 3.88 -0.31 1.24
C LYS A 19 4.04 -1.28 0.06
N LYS A 20 4.19 -2.59 0.31
CA LYS A 20 4.28 -3.64 -0.72
C LYS A 20 2.94 -3.90 -1.44
N LYS A 21 1.83 -3.49 -0.84
CA LYS A 21 0.46 -3.67 -1.36
C LYS A 21 -0.04 -2.48 -2.18
N VAL A 22 0.72 -1.40 -2.25
CA VAL A 22 0.39 -0.24 -3.10
C VAL A 22 0.99 -0.45 -4.48
N TRP A 23 0.14 -0.45 -5.49
CA TRP A 23 0.52 -0.36 -6.89
C TRP A 23 0.31 1.07 -7.38
N LEU A 24 1.24 1.54 -8.21
CA LEU A 24 1.26 2.86 -8.82
C LEU A 24 1.39 2.63 -10.32
N ASP A 25 0.60 3.33 -11.11
CA ASP A 25 0.67 3.24 -12.57
C ASP A 25 2.01 3.82 -13.09
N PRO A 26 2.83 3.05 -13.83
CA PRO A 26 4.03 3.57 -14.46
C PRO A 26 3.74 4.62 -15.55
N ASN A 27 2.58 4.57 -16.22
CA ASN A 27 2.26 5.49 -17.31
C ASN A 27 2.03 6.93 -16.79
N GLU A 28 1.33 7.06 -15.66
CA GLU A 28 0.97 8.35 -15.04
C GLU A 28 1.92 8.77 -13.90
N THR A 29 3.19 8.36 -13.98
CA THR A 29 4.19 8.64 -12.95
C THR A 29 4.36 10.14 -12.65
N ASN A 30 4.19 11.00 -13.65
CA ASN A 30 4.31 12.46 -13.50
C ASN A 30 3.15 13.06 -12.70
N GLU A 31 1.92 12.63 -12.95
CA GLU A 31 0.76 13.08 -12.19
C GLU A 31 0.85 12.62 -10.74
N ILE A 32 1.27 11.37 -10.52
CA ILE A 32 1.49 10.80 -9.19
C ILE A 32 2.60 11.58 -8.46
N ALA A 33 3.69 11.94 -9.14
CA ALA A 33 4.79 12.70 -8.54
C ALA A 33 4.38 14.09 -8.03
N ASN A 34 3.41 14.73 -8.69
CA ASN A 34 2.87 16.04 -8.29
C ASN A 34 1.90 15.97 -7.09
N ALA A 35 1.44 14.78 -6.71
CA ALA A 35 0.54 14.59 -5.57
C ALA A 35 1.32 14.51 -4.24
N ASN A 36 1.26 15.59 -3.47
CA ASN A 36 2.05 15.78 -2.24
C ASN A 36 1.19 15.67 -0.98
N SER A 37 -0.13 15.76 -1.12
CA SER A 37 -1.10 15.78 -0.03
C SER A 37 -1.95 14.50 0.03
N ARG A 38 -2.45 14.16 1.24
CA ARG A 38 -3.32 12.99 1.44
C ARG A 38 -4.62 13.09 0.64
N GLN A 39 -5.14 14.29 0.48
CA GLN A 39 -6.35 14.59 -0.27
C GLN A 39 -6.15 14.28 -1.77
N GLN A 40 -5.02 14.69 -2.33
CA GLN A 40 -4.66 14.38 -3.72
C GLN A 40 -4.48 12.87 -3.93
N ILE A 41 -3.82 12.19 -3.00
CA ILE A 41 -3.68 10.72 -3.03
C ILE A 41 -5.05 10.02 -2.99
N ARG A 42 -6.02 10.51 -2.21
CA ARG A 42 -7.40 9.98 -2.23
C ARG A 42 -8.08 10.16 -3.58
N LYS A 43 -7.85 11.30 -4.25
CA LYS A 43 -8.36 11.54 -5.60
C LYS A 43 -7.78 10.52 -6.58
N LEU A 44 -6.45 10.36 -6.61
CA LEU A 44 -5.77 9.39 -7.47
C LEU A 44 -6.18 7.93 -7.21
N ILE A 45 -6.53 7.58 -5.96
CA ILE A 45 -7.10 6.26 -5.63
C ILE A 45 -8.50 6.11 -6.24
N LYS A 46 -9.33 7.16 -6.18
CA LYS A 46 -10.67 7.16 -6.78
C LYS A 46 -10.62 7.10 -8.31
N ASP A 47 -9.61 7.75 -8.89
CA ASP A 47 -9.36 7.78 -10.33
C ASP A 47 -8.71 6.46 -10.83
N GLY A 48 -8.29 5.57 -9.93
CA GLY A 48 -7.75 4.24 -10.27
C GLY A 48 -6.25 4.22 -10.59
N LEU A 49 -5.55 5.34 -10.48
CA LEU A 49 -4.10 5.45 -10.71
C LEU A 49 -3.27 4.82 -9.58
N ILE A 50 -3.85 4.75 -8.37
CA ILE A 50 -3.25 4.12 -7.20
C ILE A 50 -4.18 2.99 -6.72
N ILE A 51 -3.69 1.76 -6.79
CA ILE A 51 -4.49 0.56 -6.50
C ILE A 51 -3.91 -0.22 -5.33
N ARG A 52 -4.79 -0.71 -4.45
CA ARG A 52 -4.44 -1.72 -3.45
C ARG A 52 -4.41 -3.10 -4.12
N LYS A 53 -3.24 -3.73 -4.17
CA LYS A 53 -3.11 -5.12 -4.61
C LYS A 53 -3.86 -6.04 -3.63
N PRO A 54 -4.61 -7.03 -4.14
CA PRO A 54 -5.26 -8.03 -3.28
C PRO A 54 -4.22 -8.80 -2.45
N VAL A 55 -4.67 -9.33 -1.31
CA VAL A 55 -3.90 -10.31 -0.55
C VAL A 55 -4.07 -11.66 -1.23
N THR A 56 -2.96 -12.35 -1.50
CA THR A 56 -3.07 -13.74 -1.94
C THR A 56 -3.42 -14.60 -0.74
N TYR A 57 -4.22 -15.65 -0.94
CA TYR A 57 -4.66 -16.55 0.13
C TYR A 57 -3.48 -17.13 0.93
N ALA A 58 -2.38 -17.49 0.25
CA ALA A 58 -1.15 -17.94 0.87
C ALA A 58 -0.53 -16.93 1.87
N GLN A 59 -0.65 -15.63 1.62
CA GLN A 59 -0.15 -14.60 2.55
C GLN A 59 -1.01 -14.49 3.82
N VAL A 60 -2.31 -14.79 3.71
CA VAL A 60 -3.22 -14.79 4.86
C VAL A 60 -2.91 -15.97 5.79
N ILE A 61 -2.65 -17.17 5.22
CA ILE A 61 -2.29 -18.36 6.00
C ILE A 61 -0.99 -18.14 6.78
N CYS A 62 0.10 -17.71 6.14
CA CYS A 62 1.36 -17.45 6.86
C CYS A 62 1.21 -16.37 7.95
N GLN A 63 0.39 -15.34 7.74
CA GLN A 63 0.14 -14.31 8.76
C GLN A 63 -0.68 -14.83 9.95
N ALA A 64 -1.59 -15.78 9.72
CA ALA A 64 -2.33 -16.43 10.79
C ALA A 64 -1.43 -17.32 11.64
N LEU A 65 -0.56 -18.13 11.00
CA LEU A 65 0.37 -19.03 11.67
C LEU A 65 1.41 -18.28 12.52
N THR A 66 2.02 -17.21 11.98
CA THR A 66 2.96 -16.38 12.74
C THR A 66 2.31 -15.67 13.94
N ARG A 67 0.99 -15.47 13.91
CA ARG A 67 0.24 -14.86 15.01
C ARG A 67 -0.12 -15.87 16.09
N THR A 68 -0.32 -17.14 15.76
CA THR A 68 -0.51 -18.22 16.74
C THR A 68 0.81 -18.56 17.44
N GLU A 69 1.91 -18.69 16.70
CA GLU A 69 3.25 -18.95 17.26
C GLU A 69 3.67 -17.86 18.26
N LYS A 70 3.32 -16.60 17.99
CA LYS A 70 3.63 -15.49 18.91
C LYS A 70 2.80 -15.53 20.20
N TRP A 71 1.55 -15.98 20.12
CA TRP A 71 0.67 -16.11 21.29
C TRP A 71 1.14 -17.21 22.24
N GLU A 72 1.67 -18.31 21.69
CA GLU A 72 2.25 -19.44 22.43
C GLU A 72 3.58 -19.07 23.12
N MET A 73 4.34 -18.12 22.58
CA MET A 73 5.60 -17.67 23.20
C MET A 73 5.40 -16.63 24.32
N GLU A 74 4.21 -16.04 24.42
CA GLU A 74 3.86 -15.03 25.42
C GLU A 74 3.15 -15.63 26.66
N HIS A 75 2.82 -16.94 26.65
CA HIS A 75 2.19 -17.68 27.76
C HIS A 75 3.05 -18.88 28.18
#